data_AF-A0A7J9RSJ6-F1
#
_entry.id   AF-A0A7J9RSJ6-F1
#
_cell.length_a   1.000
_cell.length_b   1.000
_cell.length_c   1.000
_cell.angle_alpha   90.00
_cell.angle_beta   90.00
_cell.angle_gamma   90.00
#
_symmetry.space_group_name_H-M   'P 1'
#
loop_
_entity.id
_entity.type
_entity.pdbx_description
1 polymer ?
#
loop_
_entity_poly.entity_id
_entity_poly.type
_entity_poly.pdbx_seq_one_letter_code
_entity_poly.pdbx_strand_id
1 'polypeptide(L)' 'MKISIPKEWYEILLKISKDRKVKFNDLVIQIYNSSECLNLQYVEPTKYKNINVECECKDLIKHLKYYLFCLHE' A
#
# COMPACT_ATOMS: atom_id res chain seq x y z
N MET A 1 -8.77 -2.98 -10.73
CA MET A 1 -7.60 -3.76 -11.15
C MET A 1 -7.18 -4.76 -10.08
N LYS A 2 -6.58 -5.89 -10.48
CA LYS A 2 -5.94 -6.84 -9.55
C LYS A 2 -4.43 -6.56 -9.51
N ILE A 3 -3.88 -6.39 -8.32
CA ILE A 3 -2.42 -6.27 -8.12
C ILE A 3 -1.92 -7.26 -7.09
N SER A 4 -0.68 -7.68 -7.26
CA SER A 4 0.02 -8.54 -6.31
C SER A 4 0.93 -7.67 -5.44
N ILE A 5 0.71 -7.67 -4.13
CA ILE A 5 1.55 -6.95 -3.16
C ILE A 5 2.08 -7.91 -2.10
N PRO A 6 3.22 -7.62 -1.47
CA PRO A 6 3.65 -8.37 -0.29
C PRO A 6 2.55 -8.51 0.77
N LYS A 7 2.45 -9.70 1.37
CA LYS A 7 1.45 -10.00 2.41
C LYS A 7 1.63 -9.06 3.60
N GLU A 8 2.87 -8.81 4.01
CA GLU A 8 3.18 -7.90 5.12
C GLU A 8 2.69 -6.47 4.84
N TRP A 9 2.90 -5.98 3.62
CA TRP A 9 2.41 -4.65 3.23
C TRP A 9 0.89 -4.60 3.30
N TYR A 10 0.20 -5.63 2.80
CA TYR A 10 -1.25 -5.74 2.91
C TYR A 10 -1.72 -5.71 4.37
N GLU A 11 -1.06 -6.44 5.27
CA GLU A 11 -1.44 -6.49 6.68
C GLU A 11 -1.22 -5.14 7.39
N ILE A 12 -0.12 -4.44 7.07
CA ILE A 12 0.14 -3.08 7.55
C ILE A 12 -0.93 -2.11 7.06
N LEU A 13 -1.21 -2.09 5.76
CA LEU A 13 -2.22 -1.23 5.15
C LEU A 13 -3.62 -1.54 5.69
N LEU A 14 -3.95 -2.81 5.91
CA LEU A 14 -5.22 -3.24 6.50
C LEU A 14 -5.35 -2.78 7.95
N LYS A 15 -4.26 -2.80 8.72
CA LYS A 15 -4.25 -2.27 10.09
C LYS A 15 -4.45 -0.75 10.09
N ILE A 16 -3.77 -0.03 9.20
CA ILE A 16 -3.92 1.43 9.05
C ILE A 16 -5.34 1.79 8.62
N SER A 17 -5.95 1.06 7.68
CA SER A 17 -7.32 1.35 7.24
C SER A 17 -8.33 1.17 8.38
N LYS A 18 -8.13 0.14 9.22
CA LYS A 18 -8.95 -0.10 10.41
C LYS A 18 -8.77 1.00 11.46
N ASP A 19 -7.53 1.41 11.71
CA ASP A 19 -7.21 2.46 12.68
C ASP A 19 -7.81 3.82 12.28
N ARG A 20 -7.65 4.19 11.00
CA ARG A 20 -8.23 5.41 10.42
C ARG A 20 -9.74 5.31 10.15
N LYS A 21 -10.37 4.15 10.39
CA LYS A 21 -11.78 3.86 10.08
C LYS A 21 -12.18 4.16 8.63
N VAL A 22 -11.28 3.94 7.69
CA VAL A 22 -11.50 4.12 6.25
C VAL A 22 -11.57 2.76 5.55
N LYS A 23 -12.25 2.71 4.40
CA LYS A 23 -12.21 1.51 3.55
C LYS A 23 -10.78 1.30 3.04
N PHE A 24 -10.39 0.04 2.89
CA PHE A 24 -9.06 -0.30 2.37
C PHE A 24 -8.80 0.34 1.00
N ASN A 25 -9.79 0.31 0.12
CA ASN A 25 -9.68 0.90 -1.21
C ASN A 25 -9.52 2.43 -1.18
N ASP A 26 -10.26 3.12 -0.30
CA ASP A 26 -10.08 4.56 -0.03
C ASP A 26 -8.66 4.87 0.46
N LEU A 27 -8.13 4.08 1.40
CA LEU A 27 -6.76 4.25 1.89
C LEU A 27 -5.75 4.13 0.75
N VAL A 28 -5.90 3.13 -0.11
CA VAL A 28 -5.01 2.90 -1.26
C VAL A 28 -5.06 4.09 -2.23
N ILE A 29 -6.24 4.65 -2.47
CA ILE A 29 -6.43 5.85 -3.31
C ILE A 29 -5.80 7.07 -2.63
N GLN A 30 -5.95 7.23 -1.31
CA GLN A 30 -5.32 8.32 -0.56
C GLN A 30 -3.79 8.23 -0.65
N ILE A 31 -3.23 7.03 -0.47
CA ILE A 31 -1.79 6.78 -0.58
C ILE A 31 -1.30 7.14 -1.99
N TYR A 32 -2.04 6.74 -3.02
CA TYR A 32 -1.68 7.04 -4.40
C TYR A 32 -1.58 8.55 -4.69
N ASN A 33 -2.45 9.35 -4.07
CA ASN A 33 -2.47 10.81 -4.26
C ASN A 33 -1.66 11.58 -3.21
N SER A 34 -1.06 10.90 -2.23
CA SER A 34 -0.33 11.52 -1.13
C SER A 34 1.18 11.40 -1.34
N SER A 35 1.90 12.40 -0.84
CA SER A 35 3.37 12.38 -0.75
C SER A 35 3.85 12.03 0.67
N GLU A 36 2.96 11.52 1.53
CA GLU A 36 3.31 11.06 2.86
C GLU A 36 4.02 9.70 2.83
N CYS A 37 4.89 9.46 3.80
CA CYS A 37 5.46 8.14 4.05
C CYS A 37 5.64 7.87 5.55
N LEU A 38 5.59 6.58 5.93
CA LEU A 38 5.63 6.10 7.31
C LEU A 38 7.05 5.77 7.79
N ASN A 39 8.03 5.74 6.88
CA ASN A 39 9.43 5.42 7.16
C ASN A 39 9.61 4.10 7.94
N LEU A 40 8.85 3.07 7.58
CA LEU A 40 9.01 1.74 8.17
C LEU A 40 10.34 1.13 7.69
N GLN A 41 10.92 0.21 8.47
CA GLN A 41 12.05 -0.58 7.99
C GLN A 41 11.59 -1.48 6.84
N TYR A 42 12.32 -1.40 5.72
CA TYR A 42 12.09 -2.30 4.59
C TYR A 42 12.51 -3.73 4.96
N VAL A 43 11.61 -4.68 4.71
CA VAL A 43 11.86 -6.11 4.86
C VAL A 43 11.54 -6.77 3.53
N GLU A 44 12.45 -7.63 3.07
CA GLU A 44 12.25 -8.37 1.83
C GLU A 44 11.02 -9.28 1.93
N PRO A 45 10.06 -9.14 1.01
CA PRO A 45 8.79 -9.84 1.11
C PRO A 45 8.95 -11.31 0.73
N THR A 46 8.48 -12.20 1.61
CA THR A 46 8.55 -13.65 1.37
C THR A 46 7.31 -14.22 0.68
N LYS A 47 6.18 -13.52 0.78
CA LYS A 47 4.89 -13.96 0.23
C LYS A 47 4.13 -12.79 -0.36
N TYR A 48 3.43 -13.05 -1.47
CA TYR A 48 2.60 -12.09 -2.16
C TYR A 48 1.12 -12.44 -2.02
N LYS A 49 0.28 -11.41 -2.03
CA LYS A 49 -1.17 -11.49 -1.96
C LYS A 49 -1.78 -10.65 -3.07
N ASN A 50 -2.71 -11.25 -3.80
CA ASN A 50 -3.51 -10.54 -4.79
C ASN A 50 -4.63 -9.76 -4.10
N ILE A 51 -4.72 -8.47 -4.41
CA ILE A 51 -5.79 -7.59 -3.95
C ILE A 51 -6.52 -6.98 -5.14
N ASN A 52 -7.81 -6.74 -4.97
CA ASN A 52 -8.63 -6.04 -5.95
C ASN A 52 -8.77 -4.58 -5.50
N VAL A 53 -8.29 -3.66 -6.33
CA VAL A 53 -8.30 -2.21 -6.09
C VAL A 53 -9.20 -1.58 -7.15
N GLU A 54 -10.13 -0.71 -6.77
CA GLU A 54 -11.11 -0.11 -7.70
C GLU A 54 -10.59 1.21 -8.30
N CYS A 55 -9.30 1.25 -8.67
CA CYS A 55 -8.66 2.40 -9.32
C CYS A 55 -7.82 1.94 -10.52
N GLU A 56 -7.76 2.73 -11.59
CA GLU A 56 -6.74 2.64 -12.66
C GLU A 56 -5.44 3.34 -12.24
N CYS A 57 -4.92 2.99 -11.07
CA CYS A 57 -3.74 3.60 -10.48
C CYS A 57 -2.48 2.96 -11.10
N LYS A 58 -1.97 3.53 -12.20
CA LYS A 58 -0.68 3.15 -12.80
C LYS A 58 0.43 3.41 -11.75
N ASP A 59 1.41 2.51 -11.64
CA ASP A 59 2.50 2.63 -10.64
C ASP A 59 2.05 2.63 -9.16
N LEU A 60 0.88 2.08 -8.84
CA LEU A 60 0.41 1.98 -7.45
C LEU A 60 1.41 1.27 -6.53
N ILE A 61 2.09 0.22 -7.02
CA ILE A 61 3.12 -0.49 -6.24
C ILE A 61 4.22 0.45 -5.76
N LYS A 62 4.68 1.38 -6.62
CA LYS A 62 5.70 2.36 -6.26
C LYS A 62 5.21 3.32 -5.19
N HIS A 63 3.98 3.82 -5.34
CA HIS A 63 3.37 4.71 -4.34
C HIS A 63 3.17 3.99 -2.99
N LEU A 64 2.77 2.72 -3.00
CA LEU A 64 2.68 1.92 -1.77
C LEU A 64 4.06 1.69 -1.13
N LYS A 65 5.09 1.38 -1.94
CA LYS A 65 6.46 1.20 -1.46
C LYS A 65 7.01 2.50 -0.87
N TYR A 66 6.79 3.63 -1.54
CA TYR A 66 7.16 4.95 -1.03
C TYR A 66 6.42 5.26 0.27
N TYR A 67 5.10 5.09 0.30
CA TYR A 67 4.30 5.36 1.50
C TYR A 67 4.75 4.51 2.69
N LEU A 68 5.08 3.24 2.50
CA LEU A 68 5.50 2.36 3.58
C LEU A 68 6.94 2.63 4.04
N PHE A 69 7.88 2.82 3.10
CA PHE A 69 9.34 2.77 3.38
C PHE A 69 10.10 4.05 3.01
N CYS A 70 9.43 5.08 2.51
CA CYS A 70 10.03 6.31 1.97
C CYS A 70 11.03 6.09 0.82
N LEU A 71 10.94 4.97 0.11
CA LEU A 71 11.82 4.63 -1.02
C LEU A 71 11.23 5.14 -2.34
N HIS A 72 11.92 6.08 -3.00
CA HIS A 72 11.69 6.46 -4.40
C HIS A 72 12.56 5.56 -5.28
N GLU A 73 11.95 4.57 -5.93
CA GLU A 73 12.60 3.76 -6.99
C GLU A 73 11.86 3.90 -8.32
#